data_AF-A0A2W0BTS3-F1
#
_entry.id   AF-A0A2W0BTS3-F1
#
_cell.length_a   1.000
_cell.length_b   1.000
_cell.length_c   1.000
_cell.angle_alpha   90.00
_cell.angle_beta   90.00
_cell.angle_gamma   90.00
#
_symmetry.space_group_name_H-M   'P 1'
#
loop_
_entity.id
_entity.type
_entity.pdbx_description
1 polymer ?
#
loop_
_entity_poly.entity_id
_entity_poly.type
_entity_poly.pdbx_seq_one_letter_code
_entity_poly.pdbx_strand_id
1 'polypeptide(L)'
;MFTSRPIGFVSSPYQNTNEVPKGPGAKHEADGVLKILPEFEVGLTDIEGFSHLIILWEFDRSRDFELFASPPFDTRPHGVFATRSPRRPNPIGLTVVELRRREGVEL
;
A
#
# COMPACT_ATOMS: atom_id res chain seq x y z
N MET A 1 13.99 -18.95 2.77
CA MET A 1 12.68 -18.27 2.88
C MET A 1 12.97 -16.81 3.18
N PHE A 2 12.26 -15.88 2.54
CA PHE A 2 12.44 -14.44 2.76
C PHE A 2 11.51 -13.98 3.87
N THR A 3 12.03 -13.20 4.82
CA THR A 3 11.24 -12.53 5.86
C THR A 3 11.44 -11.04 5.68
N SER A 4 10.36 -10.29 5.43
CA SER A 4 10.42 -8.84 5.31
C SER A 4 10.70 -8.19 6.66
N ARG A 5 11.46 -7.09 6.64
CA ARG A 5 11.57 -6.14 7.74
C ARG A 5 10.87 -4.85 7.32
N PRO A 6 9.90 -4.32 8.11
CA PRO A 6 9.30 -3.03 7.80
C PRO A 6 10.38 -1.93 7.87
N ILE A 7 10.35 -1.02 6.88
CA ILE A 7 11.25 0.14 6.82
C ILE A 7 10.59 1.44 7.29
N GLY A 8 9.30 1.39 7.58
CA GLY A 8 8.49 2.56 7.91
C GLY A 8 7.01 2.19 8.01
N PHE A 9 6.18 3.19 8.28
CA PHE A 9 4.74 3.05 8.46
C PHE A 9 3.98 4.14 7.70
N VAL A 10 2.75 3.82 7.31
CA VAL A 10 1.85 4.75 6.63
C VAL A 10 0.87 5.34 7.62
N SER A 11 0.68 6.66 7.56
CA SER A 11 -0.46 7.35 8.14
C SER A 11 -1.36 7.86 7.02
N SER A 12 -2.65 7.55 7.09
CA SER A 12 -3.65 8.01 6.12
C SER A 12 -4.90 8.48 6.86
N PRO A 13 -5.77 9.30 6.23
CA PRO A 13 -7.01 9.72 6.88
C PRO A 13 -8.04 8.58 7.03
N TYR A 14 -7.84 7.45 6.35
CA TYR A 14 -8.75 6.30 6.42
C TYR A 14 -8.51 5.49 7.69
N GLN A 15 -9.53 5.39 8.54
CA GLN A 15 -9.46 4.59 9.78
C GLN A 15 -10.00 3.18 9.57
N ASN A 16 -10.99 3.04 8.70
CA ASN A 16 -11.66 1.78 8.39
C ASN A 16 -11.54 1.44 6.90
N THR A 17 -11.51 0.14 6.60
CA THR A 17 -11.39 -0.34 5.21
C THR A 17 -12.57 0.08 4.33
N ASN A 18 -13.73 0.38 4.90
CA ASN A 18 -14.92 0.82 4.16
C ASN A 18 -14.83 2.27 3.69
N GLU A 19 -13.94 3.08 4.29
CA GLU A 19 -13.71 4.47 3.88
C GLU A 19 -12.79 4.56 2.67
N VAL A 20 -11.97 3.52 2.42
CA VAL A 20 -11.03 3.48 1.31
C VAL A 20 -11.80 3.33 -0.01
N PRO A 21 -11.64 4.24 -0.98
CA PRO A 21 -12.22 4.10 -2.32
C PRO A 21 -11.78 2.79 -2.98
N LYS A 22 -12.73 2.04 -3.55
CA LYS A 22 -12.47 0.72 -4.15
C LYS A 22 -13.21 0.59 -5.48
N GLY A 23 -12.61 -0.18 -6.39
CA GLY A 23 -13.20 -0.52 -7.69
C GLY A 23 -12.61 0.25 -8.86
N PRO A 24 -13.10 0.00 -10.08
CA PRO A 24 -12.63 0.65 -11.30
C PRO A 24 -12.91 2.15 -11.22
N GLY A 25 -11.92 2.98 -11.55
CA GLY A 25 -12.06 4.44 -11.52
C GLY A 25 -12.09 5.06 -10.12
N ALA A 26 -11.87 4.28 -9.05
CA ALA A 26 -11.70 4.82 -7.71
C ALA A 26 -10.54 5.82 -7.69
N LYS A 27 -10.79 7.01 -7.16
CA LYS A 27 -9.79 8.07 -6.99
C LYS A 27 -9.27 8.06 -5.56
N HIS A 28 -7.97 8.25 -5.42
CA HIS A 28 -7.28 8.36 -4.14
C HIS A 28 -6.65 9.75 -4.06
N GLU A 29 -7.46 10.75 -3.70
CA GLU A 29 -7.05 12.17 -3.63
C GLU A 29 -6.57 12.57 -2.23
N ALA A 30 -6.77 11.69 -1.24
CA ALA A 30 -6.31 11.92 0.12
C ALA A 30 -4.78 11.81 0.21
N ASP A 31 -4.15 12.85 0.75
CA ASP A 31 -2.74 12.78 1.11
C ASP A 31 -2.55 11.84 2.32
N GLY A 32 -1.38 11.19 2.35
CA GLY A 32 -0.91 10.37 3.46
C GLY A 32 0.56 10.64 3.71
N VAL A 33 1.08 10.12 4.81
CA VAL A 33 2.49 10.28 5.19
C VAL A 33 3.15 8.92 5.26
N LEU A 34 4.27 8.76 4.55
CA LEU A 34 5.17 7.62 4.73
C LEU A 34 6.25 8.02 5.73
N LYS A 35 6.21 7.44 6.93
CA LYS A 35 7.23 7.67 7.95
C LYS A 35 8.24 6.55 7.93
N ILE A 36 9.41 6.82 7.35
CA ILE A 36 10.54 5.90 7.31
C ILE A 36 11.21 5.85 8.68
N LEU A 37 11.71 4.67 9.07
CA LEU A 37 12.44 4.53 10.33
C LEU A 37 13.80 5.23 10.22
N PRO A 38 14.27 5.93 11.27
CA PRO A 38 15.51 6.72 11.21
C PRO A 38 16.74 5.93 10.74
N GLU A 39 16.86 4.64 11.07
CA GLU A 39 17.99 3.82 10.61
C GLU A 39 18.05 3.62 9.09
N PHE A 40 16.97 3.91 8.37
CA PHE A 40 16.86 3.78 6.92
C PHE A 40 16.84 5.13 6.19
N GLU A 41 16.97 6.25 6.89
CA GLU A 41 16.89 7.60 6.31
C GLU A 41 17.88 7.81 5.14
N VAL A 42 19.10 7.28 5.26
CA VAL A 42 20.13 7.36 4.21
C VAL A 42 19.66 6.71 2.90
N GLY A 43 18.75 5.72 2.96
CA GLY A 43 18.16 5.10 1.78
C GLY A 43 17.24 6.02 0.98
N LEU A 44 16.86 7.18 1.52
CA LEU A 44 16.06 8.19 0.85
C LEU A 44 16.90 9.18 0.03
N THR A 45 18.22 9.04 -0.06
CA THR A 45 19.04 9.90 -0.92
C THR A 45 18.49 9.95 -2.36
N ASP A 46 18.38 11.17 -2.90
CA ASP A 46 17.86 11.50 -4.24
C ASP A 46 16.37 11.16 -4.50
N ILE A 47 15.59 10.79 -3.48
CA ILE A 47 14.18 10.44 -3.66
C ILE A 47 13.33 11.61 -4.18
N GLU A 48 13.71 12.84 -3.84
CA GLU A 48 13.07 14.08 -4.31
C GLU A 48 13.29 14.33 -5.82
N GLY A 49 14.19 13.57 -6.47
CA GLY A 49 14.36 13.59 -7.92
C GLY A 49 13.22 12.94 -8.69
N PHE A 50 12.30 12.24 -8.01
CA PHE A 50 11.17 11.53 -8.63
C PHE A 50 9.84 12.21 -8.31
N SER A 51 8.95 12.29 -9.31
CA SER A 51 7.58 12.80 -9.09
C SER A 51 6.64 11.75 -8.50
N HIS A 52 6.93 10.47 -8.70
CA HIS A 52 6.08 9.37 -8.24
C HIS A 52 6.93 8.23 -7.68
N LEU A 53 6.38 7.54 -6.67
CA LEU A 53 7.01 6.43 -5.99
C LEU A 53 6.18 5.16 -6.14
N ILE A 54 6.85 4.03 -6.33
CA ILE A 54 6.25 2.71 -6.18
C ILE A 54 6.41 2.29 -4.72
N ILE A 55 5.29 2.13 -4.02
CA ILE A 55 5.28 1.74 -2.62
C ILE A 55 4.82 0.29 -2.51
N LEU A 56 5.71 -0.54 -1.96
CA LEU A 56 5.38 -1.89 -1.52
C LEU A 56 5.11 -1.85 -0.01
N TRP A 57 3.97 -2.38 0.40
CA TRP A 57 3.53 -2.34 1.79
C TRP A 57 2.78 -3.62 2.15
N GLU A 58 2.61 -3.89 3.44
CA GLU A 58 1.93 -5.08 3.92
C GLU A 58 0.52 -4.73 4.43
N PHE A 59 -0.49 -5.50 4.06
CA PHE A 59 -1.80 -5.44 4.72
C PHE A 59 -1.68 -6.06 6.12
N ASP A 60 -1.22 -5.27 7.08
CA ASP A 60 -1.03 -5.61 8.50
C ASP A 60 -2.25 -6.27 9.17
N ARG A 61 -3.46 -5.95 8.70
CA ARG A 61 -4.74 -6.52 9.18
C ARG A 61 -5.20 -7.75 8.40
N SER A 62 -4.53 -8.15 7.32
CA SER A 62 -4.87 -9.34 6.53
C SER A 62 -4.24 -10.59 7.13
N ARG A 63 -4.89 -11.16 8.14
CA ARG A 63 -4.37 -12.31 8.91
C ARG A 63 -4.43 -13.66 8.18
N ASP A 64 -5.39 -13.81 7.28
CA ASP A 64 -5.64 -15.05 6.51
C ASP A 64 -5.70 -14.76 5.01
N PHE A 65 -5.70 -15.82 4.20
CA PHE A 65 -5.86 -15.73 2.75
C PHE A 65 -7.02 -16.58 2.23
N GLU A 66 -7.56 -16.16 1.09
CA GLU A 66 -8.53 -16.93 0.32
C GLU A 66 -7.97 -17.11 -1.09
N LEU A 67 -8.17 -18.29 -1.69
CA LEU A 67 -7.73 -18.54 -3.08
C LEU A 67 -8.70 -17.99 -4.12
N PHE A 68 -9.90 -17.60 -3.70
CA PHE A 68 -10.90 -16.92 -4.51
C PHE A 68 -11.32 -15.64 -3.80
N ALA A 69 -11.51 -14.56 -4.53
CA ALA A 69 -11.95 -13.27 -4.01
C ALA A 69 -13.08 -12.69 -4.87
N SER A 70 -14.05 -12.06 -4.22
CA SER A 70 -15.13 -11.32 -4.89
C SER A 70 -14.76 -9.83 -4.95
N PRO A 71 -14.30 -9.31 -6.09
CA PRO A 71 -13.97 -7.89 -6.21
C PRO A 71 -15.24 -7.03 -6.16
N PRO A 72 -15.14 -5.75 -5.78
CA PRO A 72 -16.32 -4.88 -5.57
C PRO A 72 -17.09 -4.52 -6.85
N PHE A 73 -16.63 -4.97 -8.02
CA PHE A 73 -17.16 -4.60 -9.34
C PHE A 73 -17.62 -5.81 -10.18
N ASP A 74 -17.52 -7.02 -9.64
CA ASP A 74 -18.02 -8.24 -10.29
C ASP A 74 -18.69 -9.11 -9.23
N THR A 75 -19.83 -9.72 -9.56
CA THR A 75 -20.55 -10.64 -8.68
C THR A 75 -19.98 -12.05 -8.71
N ARG A 76 -19.16 -12.39 -9.72
CA ARG A 76 -18.48 -13.68 -9.79
C ARG A 76 -17.15 -13.65 -9.02
N PRO A 77 -16.81 -14.69 -8.26
CA PRO A 77 -15.51 -14.81 -7.61
C PRO A 77 -14.42 -15.09 -8.64
N HIS A 78 -13.22 -14.60 -8.39
CA HIS A 78 -12.04 -14.78 -9.22
C HIS A 78 -10.89 -15.37 -8.40
N GLY A 79 -10.01 -16.15 -9.02
CA GLY A 79 -8.79 -16.60 -8.36
C GLY A 79 -7.99 -15.40 -7.83
N VAL A 80 -7.50 -15.48 -6.59
CA VAL A 80 -6.95 -14.32 -5.86
C VAL A 80 -5.80 -13.62 -6.61
N PHE A 81 -5.00 -14.39 -7.36
CA PHE A 81 -3.88 -13.89 -8.16
C PHE A 81 -4.31 -13.13 -9.43
N ALA A 82 -5.56 -13.28 -9.88
CA ALA A 82 -6.16 -12.47 -10.94
C ALA A 82 -6.82 -11.19 -10.39
N THR A 83 -6.67 -10.91 -9.10
CA THR A 83 -7.28 -9.76 -8.42
C THR A 83 -6.24 -8.92 -7.66
N ARG A 84 -6.71 -7.82 -7.07
CA ARG A 84 -5.96 -6.99 -6.10
C ARG A 84 -6.45 -7.20 -4.65
N SER A 85 -7.06 -8.34 -4.34
CA SER A 85 -7.56 -8.64 -2.99
C SER A 85 -6.43 -8.64 -1.96
N PRO A 86 -6.62 -8.05 -0.76
CA PRO A 86 -5.63 -8.09 0.31
C PRO A 86 -5.46 -9.49 0.94
N ARG A 87 -6.49 -10.34 0.87
CA ARG A 87 -6.53 -11.69 1.46
C ARG A 87 -5.79 -12.70 0.58
N ARG A 88 -4.47 -12.57 0.49
CA ARG A 88 -3.58 -13.40 -0.35
C ARG A 88 -2.44 -13.99 0.49
N PRO A 89 -1.77 -15.07 0.04
CA PRO A 89 -0.75 -15.75 0.85
C PRO A 89 0.39 -14.85 1.34
N ASN A 90 0.82 -13.90 0.51
CA ASN A 90 1.74 -12.83 0.88
C ASN A 90 0.98 -11.50 0.74
N PRO A 91 0.52 -10.88 1.84
CA PRO A 91 -0.38 -9.72 1.81
C PRO A 91 0.34 -8.43 1.44
N ILE A 92 1.06 -8.44 0.32
CA ILE A 92 1.81 -7.30 -0.20
C ILE A 92 0.89 -6.48 -1.11
N GLY A 93 0.70 -5.23 -0.73
CA GLY A 93 0.11 -4.19 -1.55
C GLY A 93 1.17 -3.48 -2.40
N LEU A 94 0.73 -2.99 -3.56
CA LEU A 94 1.49 -2.10 -4.42
C LEU A 94 0.62 -0.89 -4.71
N THR A 95 1.16 0.30 -4.47
CA THR A 95 0.55 1.56 -4.92
C THR A 95 1.57 2.43 -5.60
N VAL A 96 1.11 3.25 -6.55
CA VAL A 96 1.91 4.33 -7.14
C VAL A 96 1.34 5.62 -6.59
N VAL A 97 2.19 6.42 -5.95
CA VAL A 97 1.79 7.69 -5.32
C VAL A 97 2.61 8.83 -5.88
N GLU A 98 2.03 10.02 -5.92
CA GLU A 98 2.77 11.25 -6.17
C GLU A 98 3.58 11.62 -4.91
N LEU A 99 4.85 11.96 -5.08
CA LEU A 99 5.66 12.51 -3.99
C LEU A 99 5.35 14.00 -3.87
N ARG A 100 4.69 14.39 -2.76
CA ARG A 100 4.34 15.80 -2.51
C ARG A 100 5.53 16.61 -1.99
N ARG A 101 6.22 16.07 -0.99
CA ARG A 101 7.39 16.69 -0.34
C ARG A 101 8.14 15.63 0.47
N ARG A 102 9.33 15.98 0.95
CA ARG A 102 10.06 15.21 1.96
C ARG A 102 10.51 16.13 3.09
N GLU A 103 10.34 15.66 4.32
CA GLU A 103 10.78 16.32 5.55
C GLU A 103 11.53 15.30 6.43
N GLY A 104 12.84 15.19 6.24
CA GLY A 104 13.68 14.18 6.91
C GLY A 104 13.28 12.76 6.52
N VAL A 105 12.66 12.04 7.45
CA VAL A 105 12.17 10.66 7.29
C VAL A 105 10.70 10.57 6.84
N GLU A 106 10.01 11.70 6.73
CA GLU A 106 8.61 11.75 6.31
C GLU A 106 8.50 12.15 4.84
N LEU A 107 7.74 11.36 4.07
CA LEU A 107 7.36 11.63 2.66
C LEU A 107 5.86 11.90 2.57
#